data_AF-A0A7X0BYH5-F1
#
_entry.id   AF-A0A7X0BYH5-F1
#
_cell.length_a   1.000
_cell.length_b   1.000
_cell.length_c   1.000
_cell.angle_alpha   90.00
_cell.angle_beta   90.00
_cell.angle_gamma   90.00
#
_symmetry.space_group_name_H-M   'P 1'
#
loop_
_entity.id
_entity.type
_entity.pdbx_description
1 polymer ?
#
loop_
_entity_poly.entity_id
_entity_poly.type
_entity_poly.pdbx_seq_one_letter_code
_entity_poly.pdbx_strand_id
1 'polypeptide(L)' 'MTKFLLVNFPPTVALSKLVNSLKGVSSRRMRQEFPELAAHYYRASKLWSGSYFAGSVGGAPLSIVRQYIEQQNRPV' A
#
# COMPACT_ATOMS: atom_id res chain seq x y z
N MET A 1 -7.09 -0.13 -7.19
CA MET A 1 -7.50 -0.04 -5.78
C MET A 1 -6.33 0.48 -4.96
N THR A 2 -6.27 1.79 -4.75
CA THR A 2 -5.19 2.45 -4.01
C THR A 2 -5.47 2.33 -2.51
N LYS A 3 -4.51 1.84 -1.72
CA LYS A 3 -4.64 1.76 -0.26
C LYS A 3 -3.57 2.60 0.41
N PHE A 4 -3.96 3.28 1.48
CA PHE A 4 -3.09 4.17 2.26
C PHE A 4 -2.79 3.54 3.62
N LEU A 5 -1.55 3.68 4.08
CA LEU A 5 -1.10 3.14 5.36
C LEU A 5 -0.15 4.15 6.02
N LEU A 6 -0.43 4.51 7.26
CA LEU A 6 0.48 5.29 8.11
C LEU A 6 1.21 4.31 9.04
N VAL A 7 2.54 4.30 8.99
CA VAL A 7 3.35 3.35 9.76
C VAL A 7 4.46 4.09 10.49
N ASN A 8 4.58 3.85 11.80
CA ASN A 8 5.78 4.21 12.56
C ASN A 8 6.74 3.00 12.53
N PHE A 9 7.98 3.20 12.09
CA PHE A 9 8.97 2.13 11.98
C PHE A 9 10.37 2.62 12.38
N PRO A 10 11.25 1.73 12.88
CA PRO A 10 12.61 2.12 13.23
C PRO A 10 13.39 2.63 12.02
N PRO A 11 14.21 3.69 12.15
CA PRO A 11 14.96 4.27 11.03
C PRO A 11 16.00 3.32 10.43
N THR A 12 16.38 2.27 11.15
CA THR A 12 17.27 1.20 10.68
C THR A 12 16.64 0.29 9.64
N VAL A 13 15.31 0.31 9.50
CA VAL A 13 14.59 -0.52 8.54
C VAL A 13 14.48 0.20 7.20
N ALA A 14 15.02 -0.42 6.15
CA ALA A 14 14.84 0.07 4.79
C ALA A 14 13.36 0.04 4.37
N LEU A 15 12.84 1.18 3.95
CA LEU A 15 11.45 1.36 3.56
C LEU A 15 11.00 0.42 2.44
N SER A 16 11.88 0.16 1.46
CA SER A 16 11.64 -0.80 0.39
C SER A 16 11.40 -2.21 0.92
N LYS A 17 12.17 -2.65 1.92
CA LYS A 17 11.99 -3.96 2.57
C LYS A 17 10.67 -4.02 3.32
N LEU A 18 10.31 -2.96 4.05
CA LEU A 18 9.05 -2.86 4.78
C LEU A 18 7.85 -2.98 3.82
N VAL A 19 7.85 -2.18 2.75
CA VAL A 19 6.77 -2.16 1.77
C VAL A 19 6.65 -3.50 1.03
N ASN A 20 7.78 -4.10 0.63
CA ASN A 20 7.78 -5.41 -0.02
C ASN A 20 7.22 -6.49 0.90
N SER A 21 7.62 -6.48 2.18
CA SER A 21 7.09 -7.41 3.17
C SER A 21 5.58 -7.23 3.37
N LEU A 22 5.11 -5.98 3.54
CA LEU A 22 3.70 -5.67 3.71
C LEU A 22 2.87 -6.13 2.51
N LYS A 23 3.28 -5.78 1.29
CA LYS A 23 2.59 -6.18 0.05
C LYS A 23 2.61 -7.70 -0.14
N GLY A 24 3.73 -8.35 0.14
CA GLY A 24 3.90 -9.80 0.02
C GLY A 24 3.04 -10.59 1.01
N VAL A 25 3.17 -10.28 2.30
CA VAL A 25 2.45 -10.98 3.38
C VAL A 25 0.94 -10.74 3.27
N SER A 26 0.51 -9.51 3.05
CA SER A 26 -0.93 -9.21 2.86
C SER A 26 -1.49 -9.92 1.63
N SER A 27 -0.72 -9.99 0.54
CA SER A 27 -1.13 -10.71 -0.66
C SER A 27 -1.23 -12.21 -0.41
N ARG A 28 -0.32 -12.80 0.35
CA ARG A 28 -0.40 -14.21 0.76
C ARG A 28 -1.60 -14.48 1.65
N ARG A 29 -1.80 -13.68 2.70
CA ARG A 29 -2.92 -13.86 3.64
C ARG A 29 -4.28 -13.70 2.97
N MET A 30 -4.45 -12.67 2.14
CA MET A 30 -5.71 -12.49 1.40
C MET A 30 -6.04 -13.67 0.48
N ARG A 31 -5.04 -14.30 -0.14
CA ARG A 31 -5.26 -15.53 -0.94
C ARG A 31 -5.67 -16.72 -0.09
N GLN A 32 -5.18 -16.80 1.14
CA GLN A 32 -5.51 -17.89 2.07
C GLN A 32 -6.90 -17.71 2.70
N GLU A 33 -7.23 -16.49 3.10
CA GLU A 33 -8.50 -16.16 3.78
C GLU A 33 -9.67 -16.02 2.82
N PHE A 34 -9.43 -15.59 1.57
CA PHE A 34 -10.48 -15.32 0.58
C PHE A 34 -10.17 -15.94 -0.78
N PRO A 35 -10.19 -17.28 -0.90
CA PRO A 35 -9.86 -17.97 -2.16
C PRO A 35 -10.81 -17.61 -3.32
N GLU A 36 -12.09 -17.32 -3.04
CA GLU A 36 -13.06 -16.91 -4.06
C GLU A 36 -12.76 -15.53 -4.67
N LEU A 37 -12.41 -14.55 -3.83
CA LEU A 37 -11.96 -13.23 -4.28
C LEU A 37 -10.58 -13.32 -4.95
N ALA A 38 -9.72 -14.23 -4.49
CA ALA A 38 -8.40 -14.43 -5.07
C ALA A 38 -8.47 -14.82 -6.54
N ALA A 39 -9.45 -15.64 -6.95
CA ALA A 39 -9.67 -16.02 -8.34
C ALA A 39 -10.03 -14.81 -9.23
N HIS A 40 -10.81 -13.86 -8.70
CA HIS A 40 -11.16 -12.63 -9.40
C HIS A 40 -9.94 -11.70 -9.57
N TYR A 41 -9.12 -11.53 -8.53
CA TYR A 41 -7.88 -10.74 -8.60
C TYR A 41 -6.78 -11.43 -9.41
N TYR A 42 -6.79 -12.77 -9.53
CA TYR A 42 -5.85 -13.54 -10.34
C TYR A 42 -5.94 -13.19 -11.83
N ARG A 43 -7.14 -12.87 -12.34
CA ARG A 43 -7.31 -12.42 -13.73
C ARG A 43 -6.53 -11.14 -14.04
N ALA A 44 -6.30 -10.29 -13.03
CA ALA A 44 -5.48 -9.07 -13.14
C ALA A 44 -3.98 -9.31 -12.87
N SER A 45 -3.55 -10.55 -12.61
CA SER A 45 -2.17 -10.98 -12.29
C SER A 45 -1.49 -10.33 -11.07
N LYS A 46 -2.05 -9.28 -10.45
CA LYS A 46 -1.44 -8.58 -9.30
C LYS A 46 -2.50 -7.97 -8.38
N LEU A 47 -2.41 -8.28 -7.08
CA LEU A 47 -3.27 -7.67 -6.03
C LEU A 47 -2.85 -6.22 -5.71
N TRP A 48 -1.55 -5.94 -5.86
CA TRP A 48 -0.96 -4.63 -5.59
C TRP A 48 -0.31 -4.10 -6.86
N SER A 49 -0.39 -2.80 -7.11
CA SER A 49 0.46 -2.14 -8.12
C SER A 49 1.93 -2.36 -7.78
N GLY A 50 2.82 -2.46 -8.78
CA GLY A 50 4.26 -2.57 -8.54
C GLY A 50 4.82 -1.34 -7.81
N SER A 51 4.26 -0.18 -8.10
CA SER A 51 4.65 1.10 -7.51
C SER A 51 4.19 1.24 -6.06
N TYR A 52 4.90 2.07 -5.31
CA TYR A 52 4.50 2.57 -4.00
C TYR A 52 5.02 4.00 -3.87
N PHE A 53 4.34 4.79 -3.04
CA PHE A 53 4.82 6.11 -2.64
C PHE A 53 4.99 6.10 -1.13
N ALA A 54 6.06 6.72 -0.67
CA ALA A 54 6.27 6.93 0.75
C ALA A 54 6.85 8.32 0.97
N GLY A 55 6.22 9.07 1.88
CA GLY A 55 6.68 10.37 2.32
C GLY A 55 6.79 10.38 3.84
N SER A 56 7.79 11.08 4.36
CA SER A 56 7.88 11.32 5.80
C SER A 56 6.80 12.31 6.22
N VAL A 57 6.06 11.97 7.28
CA VAL A 57 5.08 12.86 7.89
C VAL A 57 5.79 13.51 9.08
N GLY A 58 6.74 14.41 8.80
CA GLY A 58 7.46 15.15 9.84
C GLY A 58 6.51 16.18 10.46
N GLY A 59 5.76 15.80 11.50
CA GLY A 59 4.76 16.66 12.13
C GLY A 59 3.67 17.20 11.19
N ALA A 60 3.54 16.62 9.99
CA ALA A 60 2.72 17.22 8.94
C ALA A 60 1.23 17.11 9.29
N PRO A 61 0.47 18.22 9.21
CA PRO A 61 -0.93 18.25 9.58
C PRO A 61 -1.75 17.30 8.70
N LEU A 62 -2.85 16.75 9.26
CA LEU A 62 -3.78 15.83 8.58
C LEU A 62 -4.25 16.35 7.19
N SER A 63 -4.21 17.66 6.96
CA SER A 63 -4.51 18.28 5.68
C SER A 63 -3.63 17.79 4.52
N ILE A 64 -2.35 17.53 4.74
CA ILE A 64 -1.43 17.03 3.72
C ILE A 64 -1.75 15.58 3.34
N VAL A 65 -2.09 14.74 4.32
CA VAL A 65 -2.54 13.36 4.07
C VAL A 65 -3.83 13.35 3.27
N ARG A 66 -4.78 14.25 3.59
CA ARG A 66 -6.04 14.41 2.86
C ARG A 66 -5.81 14.82 1.41
N GLN A 67 -5.00 15.85 1.17
CA GLN A 67 -4.65 16.30 -0.18
C GLN A 67 -3.97 15.20 -1.01
N TYR A 68 -3.08 14.42 -0.39
CA TYR A 68 -2.43 13.30 -1.07
C TYR A 68 -3.41 12.21 -1.50
N ILE A 69 -4.38 11.86 -0.64
CA ILE A 69 -5.44 10.89 -0.97
C ILE A 69 -6.32 11.42 -2.11
N GLU A 70 -6.68 12.69 -2.08
CA GLU A 70 -7.51 13.33 -3.12
C GLU A 70 -6.80 13.40 -4.47
N GLN A 71 -5.50 13.69 -4.50
CA GLN A 71 -4.69 13.75 -5.72
C GLN A 71 -4.43 12.36 -6.34
N GLN A 72 -4.36 11.30 -5.53
CA GLN A 72 -4.14 9.93 -6.02
C GLN A 72 -5.31 9.35 -6.83
N ASN A 73 -6.50 9.95 -6.78
CA ASN A 73 -7.65 9.54 -7.59
C ASN A 73 -7.70 10.18 -9.00
N ARG A 74 -6.77 11.10 -9.31
CA ARG A 74 -6.70 11.73 -10.63
C ARG A 74 -5.45 11.24 -11.37
N PRO A 75 -5.59 10.34 -12.35
CA PRO A 75 -4.53 10.16 -13.31
C PRO A 75 -4.49 11.43 -14.17
N VAL A 76 -3.31 12.02 -14.31
CA VAL A 76 -2.97 12.79 -15.52
C VAL A 76 -2.63 11.81 -16.62
#